data_AF-S0FC11-F1
#
_entry.id   AF-S0FC11-F1
#
_cell.length_a   1.000
_cell.length_b   1.000
_cell.length_c   1.000
_cell.angle_alpha   90.00
_cell.angle_beta   90.00
_cell.angle_gamma   90.00
#
_symmetry.space_group_name_H-M   'P 1'
#
loop_
_entity.id
_entity.type
_entity.pdbx_description
1 polymer ?
#
loop_
_entity_poly.entity_id
_entity_poly.type
_entity_poly.pdbx_seq_one_letter_code
_entity_poly.pdbx_strand_id
1 'polypeptide(L)'
;MELLSHQNFNDLKLGHEPAFKFTVARSVYKSVLKYLADMHGTSYTVQPLPVTHFAISEGKKKNTFDLRWIPTEDVLEPTAEAQGYIVYTRVGRGGFDNGTYTRKPELTVEVEPGLVYSFRVTAVNRGGESFPSETLSACKAKRSKGTVLIVNAFDRVSGPGSINSPLMQGFDLLNDPGIPDGQTPAYCGYQQNFDRSRPGIEDETGLGYSGNELEGKLIAGNTFDYPFIHGKAIQATGRYSFVSCSDETIKSGSTDLTAYNVVDFLYGADRKGISPEIREALTRYCNQGGNLLISGAYLSDGKSKDAEGKAFCQNVLKYADQGLTAPLSCEEVSGLNVRFRLPRRANETTYAVPQSGYLYPTGGSFSTFVYTSGNYGAGIAYRGNYRTFVLGFPFESIPEEGERNHVMKAILGFFEK
;
A
#
# COMPACT_ATOMS: atom_id res chain seq x y z
N MET A 1 -28.45 -18.90 -6.68
CA MET A 1 -26.99 -18.94 -6.60
C MET A 1 -26.62 -19.20 -5.15
N GLU A 2 -25.83 -20.23 -4.90
CA GLU A 2 -25.33 -20.55 -3.56
C GLU A 2 -23.84 -20.20 -3.53
N LEU A 3 -23.44 -19.34 -2.61
CA LEU A 3 -22.05 -18.91 -2.38
C LEU A 3 -21.79 -18.98 -0.88
N LEU A 4 -20.60 -19.42 -0.50
CA LEU A 4 -20.15 -19.44 0.90
C LEU A 4 -21.07 -20.26 1.84
N SER A 5 -21.39 -21.50 1.44
CA SER A 5 -22.40 -22.32 2.13
C SER A 5 -21.82 -23.11 3.31
N HIS A 6 -22.71 -23.49 4.23
CA HIS A 6 -22.46 -24.43 5.32
C HIS A 6 -21.33 -24.06 6.31
N GLN A 7 -20.97 -22.77 6.45
CA GLN A 7 -19.91 -22.33 7.36
C GLN A 7 -18.59 -23.11 7.15
N ASN A 8 -18.34 -23.59 5.94
CA ASN A 8 -17.12 -24.31 5.63
C ASN A 8 -15.94 -23.36 5.80
N PHE A 9 -14.89 -23.80 6.49
CA PHE A 9 -13.72 -22.98 6.73
C PHE A 9 -13.02 -22.47 5.45
N ASN A 10 -13.04 -23.27 4.37
CA ASN A 10 -12.51 -22.83 3.08
C ASN A 10 -13.35 -21.71 2.46
N ASP A 11 -14.66 -21.79 2.60
CA ASP A 11 -15.58 -20.76 2.14
C ASP A 11 -15.39 -19.49 2.96
N LEU A 12 -15.27 -19.58 4.28
CA LEU A 12 -15.01 -18.43 5.15
C LEU A 12 -13.71 -17.71 4.77
N LYS A 13 -12.63 -18.44 4.44
CA LYS A 13 -11.38 -17.83 3.94
C LYS A 13 -11.65 -16.99 2.69
N LEU A 14 -12.30 -17.57 1.67
CA LEU A 14 -12.67 -16.83 0.45
C LEU A 14 -13.60 -15.65 0.77
N GLY A 15 -14.53 -15.83 1.70
CA GLY A 15 -15.45 -14.80 2.18
C GLY A 15 -14.77 -13.63 2.88
N HIS A 16 -13.52 -13.77 3.32
CA HIS A 16 -12.73 -12.65 3.83
C HIS A 16 -11.81 -12.02 2.77
N GLU A 17 -11.46 -12.73 1.69
CA GLU A 17 -10.54 -12.24 0.66
C GLU A 17 -11.15 -11.14 -0.22
N PRO A 18 -10.61 -9.90 -0.23
CA PRO A 18 -11.15 -8.80 -1.03
C PRO A 18 -11.17 -9.08 -2.54
N ALA A 19 -10.12 -9.70 -3.07
CA ALA A 19 -10.05 -10.06 -4.49
C ALA A 19 -11.12 -11.08 -4.90
N PHE A 20 -11.44 -12.03 -4.02
CA PHE A 20 -12.52 -12.99 -4.25
C PHE A 20 -13.88 -12.29 -4.26
N LYS A 21 -14.14 -11.41 -3.28
CA LYS A 21 -15.38 -10.60 -3.23
C LYS A 21 -15.58 -9.81 -4.51
N PHE A 22 -14.55 -9.11 -4.98
CA PHE A 22 -14.61 -8.35 -6.22
C PHE A 22 -14.92 -9.24 -7.42
N THR A 23 -14.18 -10.35 -7.56
CA THR A 23 -14.33 -11.28 -8.70
C THR A 23 -15.73 -11.88 -8.75
N VAL A 24 -16.24 -12.35 -7.61
CA VAL A 24 -17.57 -12.95 -7.51
C VAL A 24 -18.65 -11.91 -7.73
N ALA A 25 -18.58 -10.74 -7.08
CA ALA A 25 -19.56 -9.67 -7.28
C ALA A 25 -19.64 -9.25 -8.75
N ARG A 26 -18.50 -9.09 -9.42
CA ARG A 26 -18.43 -8.76 -10.85
C ARG A 26 -18.99 -9.89 -11.72
N SER A 27 -18.73 -11.16 -11.39
CA SER A 27 -19.28 -12.32 -12.10
C SER A 27 -20.81 -12.37 -12.02
N VAL A 28 -21.37 -12.13 -10.83
CA VAL A 28 -22.82 -12.10 -10.59
C VAL A 28 -23.47 -10.96 -11.37
N TYR A 29 -22.91 -9.76 -11.25
CA TYR A 29 -23.34 -8.59 -12.02
C TYR A 29 -23.37 -8.87 -13.52
N LYS A 30 -22.26 -9.38 -14.09
CA LYS A 30 -22.17 -9.74 -15.52
C LYS A 30 -23.23 -10.77 -15.91
N SER A 31 -23.43 -11.80 -15.09
CA SER A 31 -24.39 -12.88 -15.37
C SER A 31 -25.84 -12.36 -15.43
N VAL A 32 -26.23 -11.55 -14.45
CA VAL A 32 -27.58 -10.95 -14.41
C VAL A 32 -27.78 -9.99 -15.60
N LEU A 33 -26.80 -9.14 -15.88
CA LEU A 33 -26.86 -8.19 -17.00
C LEU A 33 -27.03 -8.92 -18.34
N LYS A 34 -26.20 -9.94 -18.60
CA LYS A 34 -26.24 -10.71 -19.84
C LYS A 34 -27.55 -11.46 -20.00
N TYR A 35 -28.04 -12.10 -18.93
CA TYR A 35 -29.30 -12.82 -18.96
C TYR A 35 -30.47 -11.90 -19.32
N LEU A 36 -30.57 -10.73 -18.68
CA LEU A 36 -31.63 -9.75 -18.97
C LEU A 36 -31.53 -9.21 -20.40
N ALA A 37 -30.31 -8.91 -20.85
CA ALA A 37 -30.08 -8.39 -22.20
C ALA A 37 -30.52 -9.40 -23.28
N ASP A 38 -30.19 -10.68 -23.09
CA ASP A 38 -30.58 -11.79 -23.96
C ASP A 38 -32.11 -11.98 -23.98
N MET A 39 -32.75 -12.05 -22.81
CA MET A 39 -34.21 -12.18 -22.67
C MET A 39 -35.00 -11.06 -23.35
N HIS A 40 -34.44 -9.85 -23.41
CA HIS A 40 -35.08 -8.69 -24.04
C HIS A 40 -34.57 -8.40 -25.47
N GLY A 41 -33.65 -9.19 -26.01
CA GLY A 41 -33.08 -8.96 -27.35
C GLY A 41 -32.35 -7.63 -27.48
N THR A 42 -31.69 -7.17 -26.41
CA THR A 42 -30.99 -5.87 -26.36
C THR A 42 -29.48 -6.04 -26.22
N SER A 43 -28.71 -5.06 -26.68
CA SER A 43 -27.25 -5.01 -26.44
C SER A 43 -26.94 -4.62 -25.00
N TYR A 44 -25.84 -5.13 -24.45
CA TYR A 44 -25.34 -4.75 -23.12
C TYR A 44 -23.94 -4.13 -23.18
N THR A 45 -23.55 -3.47 -22.10
CA THR A 45 -22.20 -2.94 -21.89
C THR A 45 -21.85 -3.14 -20.43
N VAL A 46 -20.72 -3.80 -20.15
CA VAL A 46 -20.23 -4.01 -18.79
C VAL A 46 -19.40 -2.80 -18.35
N GLN A 47 -19.46 -2.43 -17.07
CA GLN A 47 -18.59 -1.37 -16.54
C GLN A 47 -17.08 -1.72 -16.70
N PRO A 48 -16.19 -0.73 -16.95
CA PRO A 48 -14.76 -0.98 -17.11
C PRO A 48 -14.07 -1.49 -15.85
N LEU A 49 -12.85 -1.99 -16.02
CA LEU A 49 -11.92 -2.24 -14.92
C LEU A 49 -11.16 -0.95 -14.54
N PRO A 50 -10.67 -0.84 -13.29
CA PRO A 50 -9.84 0.30 -12.86
C PRO A 50 -8.60 0.47 -13.74
N VAL A 51 -8.15 1.71 -13.91
CA VAL A 51 -6.91 1.99 -14.65
C VAL A 51 -5.69 1.47 -13.89
N THR A 52 -4.58 1.25 -14.59
CA THR A 52 -3.29 0.84 -14.00
C THR A 52 -2.20 1.83 -14.37
N HIS A 53 -0.99 1.65 -13.81
CA HIS A 53 0.19 2.45 -14.15
C HIS A 53 -0.03 3.95 -13.97
N PHE A 54 -0.79 4.33 -12.94
CA PHE A 54 -1.07 5.73 -12.70
C PHE A 54 0.22 6.44 -12.28
N ALA A 55 0.50 7.59 -12.88
CA ALA A 55 1.66 8.39 -12.56
C ALA A 55 1.36 9.87 -12.68
N ILE A 56 2.00 10.63 -11.78
CA ILE A 56 2.07 12.08 -11.85
C ILE A 56 3.51 12.46 -12.19
N SER A 57 3.70 13.32 -13.18
CA SER A 57 4.97 13.97 -13.45
C SER A 57 4.81 15.49 -13.42
N GLU A 58 5.93 16.20 -13.28
CA GLU A 58 5.91 17.64 -13.49
C GLU A 58 5.52 17.95 -14.94
N GLY A 59 4.56 18.86 -15.13
CA GLY A 59 4.11 19.21 -16.46
C GLY A 59 5.10 20.13 -17.19
N LYS A 60 5.02 20.12 -18.52
CA LYS A 60 5.88 20.94 -19.39
C LYS A 60 5.67 22.45 -19.21
N LYS A 61 4.46 22.85 -18.79
CA LYS A 61 4.14 24.24 -18.49
C LYS A 61 4.45 24.56 -17.02
N LYS A 62 4.63 25.86 -16.73
CA LYS A 62 4.80 26.31 -15.36
C LYS A 62 3.53 25.96 -14.57
N ASN A 63 3.70 25.51 -13.33
CA ASN A 63 2.60 25.27 -12.40
C ASN A 63 1.57 24.25 -12.90
N THR A 64 2.03 23.22 -13.64
CA THR A 64 1.17 22.10 -14.05
C THR A 64 1.72 20.76 -13.61
N PHE A 65 0.84 19.78 -13.42
CA PHE A 65 1.19 18.36 -13.39
C PHE A 65 0.62 17.65 -14.62
N ASP A 66 1.38 16.70 -15.14
CA ASP A 66 0.91 15.78 -16.17
C ASP A 66 0.56 14.45 -15.50
N LEU A 67 -0.71 14.05 -15.64
CA LEU A 67 -1.26 12.78 -15.14
C LEU A 67 -1.34 11.81 -16.31
N ARG A 68 -0.91 10.57 -16.11
CA ARG A 68 -0.99 9.50 -17.12
C ARG A 68 -1.35 8.16 -16.50
N TRP A 69 -2.06 7.31 -17.23
CA TRP A 69 -2.43 5.96 -16.80
C TRP A 69 -2.60 5.04 -18.01
N ILE A 70 -2.86 3.76 -17.77
CA ILE A 70 -3.13 2.76 -18.80
C ILE A 70 -4.54 2.16 -18.58
N PRO A 71 -5.40 2.09 -19.61
CA PRO A 71 -6.65 1.36 -19.52
C PRO A 71 -6.42 -0.13 -19.28
N THR A 72 -7.25 -0.74 -18.45
CA THR A 72 -7.21 -2.18 -18.19
C THR A 72 -8.21 -2.90 -19.08
N GLU A 73 -7.71 -3.82 -19.90
CA GLU A 73 -8.52 -4.67 -20.76
C GLU A 73 -9.12 -5.84 -19.95
N ASP A 74 -10.41 -6.12 -20.17
CA ASP A 74 -11.08 -7.33 -19.69
C ASP A 74 -11.24 -8.27 -20.88
N VAL A 75 -10.24 -9.14 -21.11
CA VAL A 75 -10.18 -10.03 -22.28
C VAL A 75 -11.41 -10.95 -22.37
N LEU A 76 -12.02 -11.29 -21.23
CA LEU A 76 -13.23 -12.12 -21.17
C LEU A 76 -14.53 -11.31 -21.32
N GLU A 77 -14.44 -9.98 -21.35
CA GLU A 77 -15.57 -9.08 -21.53
C GLU A 77 -15.19 -7.84 -22.35
N PRO A 78 -15.07 -7.95 -23.68
CA PRO A 78 -14.69 -6.83 -24.54
C PRO A 78 -15.63 -5.62 -24.45
N THR A 79 -16.90 -5.80 -24.06
CA THR A 79 -17.83 -4.68 -23.87
C THR A 79 -17.46 -3.78 -22.69
N ALA A 80 -16.53 -4.21 -21.83
CA ALA A 80 -16.02 -3.42 -20.71
C ALA A 80 -14.95 -2.38 -21.10
N GLU A 81 -14.66 -2.21 -22.40
CA GLU A 81 -13.71 -1.22 -22.88
C GLU A 81 -14.05 0.20 -22.37
N ALA A 82 -13.03 0.92 -21.91
CA ALA A 82 -13.15 2.29 -21.45
C ALA A 82 -13.37 3.25 -22.63
N GLN A 83 -14.35 4.16 -22.51
CA GLN A 83 -14.64 5.18 -23.52
C GLN A 83 -14.15 6.58 -23.11
N GLY A 84 -13.78 6.74 -21.84
CA GLY A 84 -13.13 7.91 -21.27
C GLY A 84 -12.82 7.68 -19.81
N TYR A 85 -12.45 8.75 -19.12
CA TYR A 85 -12.00 8.70 -17.73
C TYR A 85 -12.49 9.93 -16.98
N ILE A 86 -12.68 9.78 -15.67
CA ILE A 86 -12.95 10.88 -14.75
C ILE A 86 -11.77 11.00 -13.79
N VAL A 87 -11.14 12.17 -13.76
CA VAL A 87 -10.05 12.49 -12.83
C VAL A 87 -10.61 13.30 -11.69
N TYR A 88 -10.61 12.72 -10.50
CA TYR A 88 -11.03 13.40 -9.27
C TYR A 88 -9.84 14.09 -8.62
N THR A 89 -10.02 15.33 -8.18
CA THR A 89 -8.98 16.12 -7.53
C THR A 89 -9.36 16.47 -6.09
N ARG A 90 -8.42 16.29 -5.17
CA ARG A 90 -8.50 16.77 -3.79
C ARG A 90 -7.34 17.71 -3.50
N VAL A 91 -7.60 18.84 -2.85
CA VAL A 91 -6.56 19.79 -2.41
C VAL A 91 -6.42 19.74 -0.89
N GLY A 92 -5.19 19.52 -0.41
CA GLY A 92 -4.89 19.42 1.01
C GLY A 92 -5.71 18.31 1.70
N ARG A 93 -6.38 18.64 2.80
CA ARG A 93 -7.23 17.71 3.58
C ARG A 93 -8.72 17.80 3.20
N GLY A 94 -9.06 18.42 2.07
CA GLY A 94 -10.45 18.56 1.62
C GLY A 94 -11.06 17.25 1.12
N GLY A 95 -12.29 17.31 0.59
CA GLY A 95 -12.88 16.22 -0.18
C GLY A 95 -12.37 16.19 -1.64
N PHE A 96 -12.60 15.08 -2.33
CA PHE A 96 -12.49 15.06 -3.78
C PHE A 96 -13.61 15.90 -4.42
N ASP A 97 -13.32 16.55 -5.53
CA ASP A 97 -14.29 17.25 -6.36
C ASP A 97 -15.22 16.30 -7.12
N ASN A 98 -16.05 16.83 -8.02
CA ASN A 98 -16.96 16.06 -8.87
C ASN A 98 -16.27 15.45 -10.11
N GLY A 99 -14.94 15.57 -10.21
CA GLY A 99 -14.16 15.02 -11.30
C GLY A 99 -14.13 15.85 -12.58
N THR A 100 -13.08 15.65 -13.37
CA THR A 100 -12.89 16.22 -14.71
C THR A 100 -12.84 15.08 -15.73
N TYR A 101 -13.75 15.13 -16.72
CA TYR A 101 -13.77 14.14 -17.79
C TYR A 101 -12.65 14.38 -18.81
N THR A 102 -11.99 13.30 -19.22
CA THR A 102 -11.08 13.28 -20.37
C THR A 102 -11.32 12.01 -21.18
N ARG A 103 -11.22 12.12 -22.51
CA ARG A 103 -11.29 10.96 -23.40
C ARG A 103 -9.97 10.20 -23.46
N LYS A 104 -8.85 10.90 -23.25
CA LYS A 104 -7.51 10.32 -23.35
C LYS A 104 -7.06 9.79 -21.99
N PRO A 105 -6.17 8.79 -21.94
CA PRO A 105 -5.61 8.29 -20.69
C PRO A 105 -4.52 9.21 -20.09
N GLU A 106 -4.73 10.52 -20.24
CA GLU A 106 -3.85 11.58 -19.77
C GLU A 106 -4.66 12.83 -19.44
N LEU A 107 -4.17 13.63 -18.50
CA LEU A 107 -4.70 14.95 -18.20
C LEU A 107 -3.59 15.86 -17.67
N THR A 108 -3.48 17.08 -18.19
CA THR A 108 -2.64 18.12 -17.59
C THR A 108 -3.52 19.00 -16.70
N VAL A 109 -3.12 19.19 -15.45
CA VAL A 109 -3.84 20.01 -14.46
C VAL A 109 -3.00 21.20 -14.03
N GLU A 110 -3.64 22.36 -13.91
CA GLU A 110 -3.02 23.56 -13.34
C GLU A 110 -3.08 23.52 -11.82
N VAL A 111 -2.01 23.96 -11.17
CA VAL A 111 -1.83 23.86 -9.72
C VAL A 111 -1.15 25.08 -9.12
N GLU A 112 -1.52 25.39 -7.89
CA GLU A 112 -0.84 26.42 -7.10
C GLU A 112 0.37 25.84 -6.34
N PRO A 113 1.57 26.46 -6.44
CA PRO A 113 2.72 26.04 -5.66
C PRO A 113 2.50 26.13 -4.14
N GLY A 114 2.92 25.09 -3.45
CA GLY A 114 2.86 24.94 -1.99
C GLY A 114 1.62 24.22 -1.48
N LEU A 115 0.69 23.81 -2.36
CA LEU A 115 -0.45 22.96 -2.00
C LEU A 115 -0.20 21.52 -2.44
N VAL A 116 -0.65 20.56 -1.64
CA VAL A 116 -0.70 19.15 -2.03
C VAL A 116 -1.98 18.90 -2.79
N TYR A 117 -1.85 18.34 -3.99
CA TYR A 117 -2.95 17.85 -4.80
C TYR A 117 -2.92 16.33 -4.77
N SER A 118 -4.08 15.70 -4.58
CA SER A 118 -4.26 14.27 -4.69
C SER A 118 -5.24 13.97 -5.80
N PHE A 119 -4.98 12.90 -6.56
CA PHE A 119 -5.76 12.51 -7.71
C PHE A 119 -6.10 11.03 -7.63
N ARG A 120 -7.27 10.66 -8.12
CA ARG A 120 -7.65 9.29 -8.46
C ARG A 120 -8.42 9.28 -9.75
N VAL A 121 -8.32 8.20 -10.50
CA VAL A 121 -8.89 8.09 -11.84
C VAL A 121 -9.82 6.89 -11.93
N THR A 122 -10.98 7.08 -12.54
CA THR A 122 -11.89 6.00 -12.91
C THR A 122 -12.02 5.93 -14.43
N ALA A 123 -12.21 4.71 -14.94
CA ALA A 123 -12.58 4.48 -16.32
C ALA A 123 -14.10 4.46 -16.45
N VAL A 124 -14.64 5.05 -17.52
CA VAL A 124 -16.08 5.13 -17.77
C VAL A 124 -16.44 4.62 -19.17
N ASN A 125 -17.58 3.96 -19.25
CA ASN A 125 -18.27 3.66 -20.50
C ASN A 125 -19.78 3.69 -20.29
N ARG A 126 -20.57 3.25 -21.29
CA ARG A 126 -22.04 3.21 -21.18
C ARG A 126 -22.57 2.25 -20.11
N GLY A 127 -21.76 1.30 -19.65
CA GLY A 127 -22.09 0.34 -18.60
C GLY A 127 -21.86 0.86 -17.18
N GLY A 128 -21.11 1.96 -17.03
CA GLY A 128 -20.88 2.61 -15.74
C GLY A 128 -19.44 3.09 -15.55
N GLU A 129 -19.07 3.25 -14.29
CA GLU A 129 -17.78 3.72 -13.82
C GLU A 129 -17.04 2.60 -13.08
N SER A 130 -15.74 2.48 -13.30
CA SER A 130 -14.90 1.50 -12.61
C SER A 130 -14.71 1.86 -11.13
N PHE A 131 -14.15 0.95 -10.35
CA PHE A 131 -13.51 1.35 -9.09
C PHE A 131 -12.37 2.34 -9.38
N PRO A 132 -12.05 3.25 -8.43
CA PRO A 132 -10.97 4.20 -8.62
C PRO A 132 -9.62 3.50 -8.65
N SER A 133 -8.64 4.12 -9.30
CA SER A 133 -7.23 3.85 -9.06
C SER A 133 -6.87 4.10 -7.58
N GLU A 134 -5.66 3.72 -7.21
CA GLU A 134 -5.01 4.31 -6.03
C GLU A 134 -5.01 5.85 -6.09
N THR A 135 -4.86 6.49 -4.92
CA THR A 135 -4.73 7.93 -4.83
C THR A 135 -3.26 8.33 -4.84
N LEU A 136 -2.87 9.03 -5.90
CA LEU A 136 -1.53 9.60 -6.04
C LEU A 136 -1.55 11.07 -5.65
N SER A 137 -0.44 11.58 -5.09
CA SER A 137 -0.31 12.95 -4.62
C SER A 137 0.93 13.64 -5.15
N ALA A 138 0.82 14.95 -5.34
CA ALA A 138 1.92 15.79 -5.79
C ALA A 138 1.87 17.20 -5.19
N CYS A 139 3.02 17.85 -5.07
CA CYS A 139 3.15 19.24 -4.65
C CYS A 139 4.35 19.89 -5.33
N LYS A 140 4.14 21.06 -5.93
CA LYS A 140 5.24 21.92 -6.38
C LYS A 140 5.64 22.82 -5.22
N ALA A 141 6.87 22.70 -4.74
CA ALA A 141 7.37 23.63 -3.72
C ALA A 141 7.52 25.04 -4.29
N LYS A 142 7.24 26.06 -3.47
CA LYS A 142 7.45 27.47 -3.85
C LYS A 142 8.92 27.78 -4.18
N ARG A 143 9.85 27.05 -3.55
CA ARG A 143 11.30 27.11 -3.77
C ARG A 143 11.87 25.70 -3.70
N SER A 144 11.84 25.00 -4.84
CA SER A 144 12.28 23.61 -4.92
C SER A 144 13.81 23.51 -5.00
N LYS A 145 14.40 22.62 -4.21
CA LYS A 145 15.79 22.16 -4.31
C LYS A 145 15.93 20.88 -5.13
N GLY A 146 14.81 20.23 -5.43
CA GLY A 146 14.75 18.94 -6.09
C GLY A 146 13.37 18.33 -5.96
N THR A 147 13.14 17.25 -6.69
CA THR A 147 11.86 16.55 -6.72
C THR A 147 12.03 15.13 -6.18
N VAL A 148 11.16 14.78 -5.22
CA VAL A 148 11.05 13.43 -4.66
C VAL A 148 10.00 12.67 -5.44
N LEU A 149 10.32 11.46 -5.91
CA LEU A 149 9.33 10.53 -6.43
C LEU A 149 8.87 9.59 -5.33
N ILE A 150 7.59 9.65 -4.98
CA ILE A 150 6.97 8.67 -4.09
C ILE A 150 6.43 7.51 -4.95
N VAL A 151 6.98 6.32 -4.80
CA VAL A 151 6.47 5.11 -5.45
C VAL A 151 5.54 4.43 -4.47
N ASN A 152 4.24 4.39 -4.80
CA ASN A 152 3.29 3.59 -4.04
C ASN A 152 3.44 2.12 -4.47
N ALA A 153 3.98 1.30 -3.57
CA ALA A 153 4.17 -0.14 -3.77
C ALA A 153 3.42 -0.95 -2.69
N PHE A 154 2.41 -0.33 -2.06
CA PHE A 154 1.56 -0.95 -1.05
C PHE A 154 0.15 -1.17 -1.57
N ASP A 155 -0.03 -2.29 -2.27
CA ASP A 155 -1.31 -2.65 -2.90
C ASP A 155 -2.01 -3.79 -2.16
N ARG A 156 -1.33 -4.38 -1.16
CA ARG A 156 -1.84 -5.53 -0.44
C ARG A 156 -3.19 -5.20 0.19
N VAL A 157 -4.17 -6.01 -0.22
CA VAL A 157 -5.40 -6.27 0.49
C VAL A 157 -5.49 -7.78 0.72
N SER A 158 -5.96 -8.21 1.88
CA SER A 158 -6.08 -9.63 2.22
C SER A 158 -7.12 -9.88 3.29
N GLY A 159 -7.65 -11.10 3.32
CA GLY A 159 -8.33 -11.63 4.50
C GLY A 159 -7.36 -11.79 5.70
N PRO A 160 -7.90 -12.13 6.88
CA PRO A 160 -7.08 -12.44 8.05
C PRO A 160 -6.33 -13.77 7.82
N GLY A 161 -5.15 -13.87 8.43
CA GLY A 161 -4.37 -15.10 8.41
C GLY A 161 -5.14 -16.26 9.01
N SER A 162 -5.01 -17.44 8.40
CA SER A 162 -5.74 -18.64 8.81
C SER A 162 -4.79 -19.74 9.29
N ILE A 163 -5.17 -20.44 10.36
CA ILE A 163 -4.58 -21.70 10.79
C ILE A 163 -5.46 -22.84 10.25
N ASN A 164 -4.86 -23.83 9.61
CA ASN A 164 -5.57 -25.03 9.14
C ASN A 164 -4.63 -26.23 9.16
N SER A 165 -4.52 -26.88 10.31
CA SER A 165 -3.74 -28.09 10.54
C SER A 165 -4.67 -29.27 10.90
N PRO A 166 -4.13 -30.48 11.09
CA PRO A 166 -4.93 -31.61 11.57
C PRO A 166 -5.57 -31.36 12.94
N LEU A 167 -4.95 -30.53 13.79
CA LEU A 167 -5.40 -30.28 15.17
C LEU A 167 -6.03 -28.90 15.38
N MET A 168 -5.67 -27.92 14.54
CA MET A 168 -6.08 -26.53 14.72
C MET A 168 -6.76 -25.96 13.48
N GLN A 169 -7.81 -25.18 13.66
CA GLN A 169 -8.50 -24.46 12.59
C GLN A 169 -9.00 -23.11 13.08
N GLY A 170 -8.86 -22.05 12.28
CA GLY A 170 -9.37 -20.73 12.65
C GLY A 170 -8.65 -19.55 12.02
N PHE A 171 -9.08 -18.34 12.37
CA PHE A 171 -8.45 -17.09 11.95
C PHE A 171 -7.62 -16.49 13.08
N ASP A 172 -6.38 -16.13 12.77
CA ASP A 172 -5.40 -15.63 13.72
C ASP A 172 -5.19 -14.12 13.54
N LEU A 173 -6.16 -13.37 14.05
CA LEU A 173 -6.17 -11.90 13.95
C LEU A 173 -5.05 -11.24 14.77
N LEU A 174 -4.45 -11.95 15.74
CA LEU A 174 -3.32 -11.42 16.51
C LEU A 174 -2.06 -11.38 15.65
N ASN A 175 -1.83 -12.42 14.84
CA ASN A 175 -0.66 -12.52 13.98
C ASN A 175 -0.85 -11.80 12.64
N ASP A 176 -2.02 -11.92 12.04
CA ASP A 176 -2.36 -11.28 10.77
C ASP A 176 -3.87 -10.99 10.71
N PRO A 177 -4.32 -9.79 11.12
CA PRO A 177 -5.72 -9.39 11.01
C PRO A 177 -6.17 -9.17 9.55
N GLY A 178 -5.26 -9.34 8.59
CA GLY A 178 -5.48 -9.01 7.20
C GLY A 178 -5.43 -7.50 6.96
N ILE A 179 -5.62 -7.12 5.71
CA ILE A 179 -5.68 -5.73 5.28
C ILE A 179 -6.91 -5.59 4.39
N PRO A 180 -8.06 -5.15 4.95
CA PRO A 180 -9.26 -4.92 4.15
C PRO A 180 -9.03 -3.90 3.04
N ASP A 181 -9.89 -3.93 2.02
CA ASP A 181 -10.03 -2.81 1.08
C ASP A 181 -10.81 -1.68 1.78
N GLY A 182 -10.12 -0.59 2.12
CA GLY A 182 -10.65 0.53 2.91
C GLY A 182 -10.87 0.19 4.39
N GLN A 183 -11.96 -0.52 4.70
CA GLN A 183 -12.36 -0.89 6.06
C GLN A 183 -13.32 -2.08 6.07
N THR A 184 -13.42 -2.80 7.19
CA THR A 184 -14.35 -3.93 7.34
C THR A 184 -15.05 -3.97 8.71
N PRO A 185 -16.36 -4.25 8.75
CA PRO A 185 -17.08 -4.56 10.00
C PRO A 185 -17.03 -6.06 10.34
N ALA A 186 -16.25 -6.88 9.63
CA ALA A 186 -16.43 -8.34 9.59
C ALA A 186 -15.95 -9.11 10.84
N TYR A 187 -15.44 -8.45 11.88
CA TYR A 187 -14.81 -9.13 13.03
C TYR A 187 -15.57 -8.87 14.33
N CYS A 188 -15.86 -9.93 15.08
CA CYS A 188 -16.39 -9.83 16.45
C CYS A 188 -15.25 -9.68 17.48
N GLY A 189 -14.21 -10.50 17.37
CA GLY A 189 -13.07 -10.45 18.27
C GLY A 189 -12.00 -11.47 17.90
N TYR A 190 -11.03 -11.66 18.79
CA TYR A 190 -9.94 -12.59 18.55
C TYR A 190 -10.39 -14.02 18.86
N GLN A 191 -10.16 -14.95 17.94
CA GLN A 191 -10.47 -16.36 18.17
C GLN A 191 -9.59 -16.92 19.30
N GLN A 192 -10.23 -17.56 20.28
CA GLN A 192 -9.58 -18.06 21.48
C GLN A 192 -9.37 -19.58 21.39
N ASN A 193 -10.25 -20.29 20.68
CA ASN A 193 -10.21 -21.74 20.57
C ASN A 193 -10.10 -22.19 19.11
N PHE A 194 -9.01 -22.87 18.82
CA PHE A 194 -8.68 -23.39 17.50
C PHE A 194 -8.83 -24.91 17.41
N ASP A 195 -9.23 -25.61 18.47
CA ASP A 195 -9.27 -27.08 18.51
C ASP A 195 -10.27 -27.65 17.50
N ARG A 196 -9.74 -28.28 16.45
CA ARG A 196 -10.54 -28.81 15.34
C ARG A 196 -11.47 -29.95 15.76
N SER A 197 -11.24 -30.57 16.92
CA SER A 197 -12.09 -31.66 17.44
C SER A 197 -13.38 -31.16 18.09
N ARG A 198 -13.57 -29.84 18.22
CA ARG A 198 -14.68 -29.22 18.97
C ARG A 198 -15.67 -28.41 18.13
N PRO A 199 -16.08 -28.83 16.91
CA PRO A 199 -17.08 -28.09 16.13
C PRO A 199 -18.48 -28.21 16.76
N GLY A 200 -19.31 -27.17 16.61
CA GLY A 200 -20.71 -27.18 17.03
C GLY A 200 -20.95 -27.03 18.54
N ILE A 201 -19.93 -26.70 19.32
CA ILE A 201 -20.05 -26.35 20.74
C ILE A 201 -20.21 -24.81 20.84
N GLU A 202 -21.21 -24.35 21.59
CA GLU A 202 -21.61 -22.93 21.65
C GLU A 202 -21.03 -22.16 22.86
N ASP A 203 -20.09 -22.75 23.60
CA ASP A 203 -19.39 -22.12 24.72
C ASP A 203 -17.91 -21.83 24.40
N GLU A 204 -17.15 -21.32 25.38
CA GLU A 204 -15.73 -20.96 25.25
C GLU A 204 -14.82 -22.10 24.79
N THR A 205 -15.32 -23.33 24.90
CA THR A 205 -14.58 -24.53 24.54
C THR A 205 -14.81 -24.97 23.08
N GLY A 206 -15.71 -24.31 22.34
CA GLY A 206 -16.00 -24.62 20.95
C GLY A 206 -15.00 -24.05 19.94
N LEU A 207 -14.80 -24.77 18.85
CA LEU A 207 -14.01 -24.32 17.70
C LEU A 207 -14.58 -23.01 17.16
N GLY A 208 -13.71 -22.00 17.02
CA GLY A 208 -14.13 -20.70 16.47
C GLY A 208 -14.67 -19.74 17.53
N TYR A 209 -14.78 -20.15 18.79
CA TYR A 209 -15.13 -19.23 19.87
C TYR A 209 -14.16 -18.05 19.90
N SER A 210 -14.71 -16.83 19.96
CA SER A 210 -13.96 -15.58 19.91
C SER A 210 -14.48 -14.59 20.93
N GLY A 211 -13.67 -13.59 21.26
CA GLY A 211 -14.12 -12.44 22.05
C GLY A 211 -15.05 -11.52 21.25
N ASN A 212 -15.41 -10.39 21.87
CA ASN A 212 -16.28 -9.37 21.29
C ASN A 212 -15.60 -7.99 21.19
N GLU A 213 -14.27 -7.92 21.29
CA GLU A 213 -13.52 -6.66 21.41
C GLU A 213 -13.55 -5.81 20.14
N LEU A 214 -13.95 -6.40 19.01
CA LEU A 214 -14.03 -5.77 17.69
C LEU A 214 -15.48 -5.56 17.22
N GLU A 215 -16.48 -6.01 17.99
CA GLU A 215 -17.88 -5.81 17.66
C GLU A 215 -18.22 -4.31 17.50
N GLY A 216 -18.93 -3.98 16.42
CA GLY A 216 -19.34 -2.61 16.12
C GLY A 216 -18.23 -1.71 15.58
N LYS A 217 -17.00 -2.20 15.40
CA LYS A 217 -15.88 -1.42 14.89
C LYS A 217 -15.71 -1.57 13.37
N LEU A 218 -15.34 -0.47 12.71
CA LEU A 218 -14.91 -0.50 11.31
C LEU A 218 -13.39 -0.63 11.25
N ILE A 219 -12.90 -1.86 11.15
CA ILE A 219 -11.47 -2.15 11.17
C ILE A 219 -10.81 -1.61 9.90
N ALA A 220 -9.84 -0.71 10.09
CA ALA A 220 -9.15 -0.01 9.03
C ALA A 220 -8.25 -0.96 8.22
N GLY A 221 -8.27 -0.76 6.90
CA GLY A 221 -7.47 -1.48 5.92
C GLY A 221 -6.63 -0.55 5.05
N ASN A 222 -6.39 -0.97 3.80
CA ASN A 222 -5.64 -0.18 2.82
C ASN A 222 -6.54 0.93 2.27
N THR A 223 -6.16 2.18 2.50
CA THR A 223 -6.88 3.36 1.99
C THR A 223 -6.42 3.79 0.59
N PHE A 224 -5.31 3.23 0.11
CA PHE A 224 -4.63 3.59 -1.14
C PHE A 224 -4.25 5.07 -1.26
N ASP A 225 -4.12 5.78 -0.13
CA ASP A 225 -3.89 7.24 -0.07
C ASP A 225 -2.63 7.59 0.75
N TYR A 226 -1.71 6.64 0.91
CA TYR A 226 -0.48 6.84 1.67
C TYR A 226 0.56 7.77 1.00
N PRO A 227 0.59 7.96 -0.34
CA PRO A 227 1.39 9.02 -0.96
C PRO A 227 1.05 10.42 -0.42
N PHE A 228 -0.19 10.67 -0.01
CA PHE A 228 -0.56 11.92 0.66
C PHE A 228 0.14 12.07 2.01
N ILE A 229 0.25 11.00 2.80
CA ILE A 229 0.88 11.02 4.13
C ILE A 229 2.39 11.29 4.01
N HIS A 230 3.08 10.60 3.12
CA HIS A 230 4.50 10.84 2.81
C HIS A 230 4.71 12.24 2.24
N GLY A 231 3.90 12.60 1.24
CA GLY A 231 3.92 13.89 0.58
C GLY A 231 3.71 15.07 1.52
N LYS A 232 2.80 14.97 2.49
CA LYS A 232 2.59 15.98 3.53
C LYS A 232 3.84 16.19 4.38
N ALA A 233 4.55 15.12 4.73
CA ALA A 233 5.80 15.22 5.48
C ALA A 233 6.94 15.84 4.66
N ILE A 234 7.00 15.54 3.35
CA ILE A 234 7.93 16.18 2.42
C ILE A 234 7.60 17.67 2.26
N GLN A 235 6.32 18.00 2.05
CA GLN A 235 5.82 19.38 1.95
C GLN A 235 6.20 20.21 3.18
N ALA A 236 6.09 19.64 4.38
CA ALA A 236 6.42 20.31 5.64
C ALA A 236 7.89 20.76 5.73
N THR A 237 8.80 20.16 4.93
CA THR A 237 10.19 20.64 4.84
C THR A 237 10.32 21.97 4.09
N GLY A 238 9.34 22.30 3.22
CA GLY A 238 9.26 23.54 2.46
C GLY A 238 10.27 23.69 1.33
N ARG A 239 11.11 22.67 1.05
CA ARG A 239 12.23 22.76 0.10
C ARG A 239 12.19 21.75 -1.04
N TYR A 240 11.28 20.78 -1.00
CA TYR A 240 11.19 19.74 -2.02
C TYR A 240 9.81 19.75 -2.67
N SER A 241 9.81 19.64 -3.99
CA SER A 241 8.61 19.21 -4.71
C SER A 241 8.51 17.69 -4.60
N PHE A 242 7.32 17.15 -4.78
CA PHE A 242 7.15 15.71 -4.94
C PHE A 242 6.05 15.41 -5.94
N VAL A 243 6.17 14.25 -6.55
CA VAL A 243 5.14 13.59 -7.34
C VAL A 243 5.08 12.13 -6.93
N SER A 244 4.03 11.42 -7.31
CA SER A 244 3.94 9.99 -7.03
C SER A 244 3.51 9.18 -8.24
N CYS A 245 3.85 7.89 -8.21
CA CYS A 245 3.47 6.91 -9.22
C CYS A 245 3.20 5.55 -8.57
N SER A 246 2.46 4.70 -9.28
CA SER A 246 2.33 3.29 -8.92
C SER A 246 3.63 2.52 -9.19
N ASP A 247 3.82 1.40 -8.49
CA ASP A 247 4.97 0.52 -8.68
C ASP A 247 4.98 -0.17 -10.06
N GLU A 248 3.82 -0.37 -10.69
CA GLU A 248 3.74 -0.92 -12.05
C GLU A 248 4.45 -0.03 -13.07
N THR A 249 4.52 1.28 -12.83
CA THR A 249 5.24 2.21 -13.69
C THR A 249 6.77 2.01 -13.63
N ILE A 250 7.27 1.55 -12.49
CA ILE A 250 8.67 1.16 -12.30
C ILE A 250 8.91 -0.20 -12.94
N LYS A 251 8.01 -1.17 -12.68
CA LYS A 251 8.09 -2.52 -13.24
C LYS A 251 8.11 -2.54 -14.76
N SER A 252 7.28 -1.71 -15.40
CA SER A 252 7.22 -1.55 -16.86
C SER A 252 8.34 -0.69 -17.45
N GLY A 253 9.10 0.03 -16.61
CA GLY A 253 10.12 0.99 -17.06
C GLY A 253 9.53 2.28 -17.66
N SER A 254 8.24 2.55 -17.47
CA SER A 254 7.60 3.76 -18.00
C SER A 254 7.92 5.04 -17.20
N THR A 255 8.44 4.90 -15.98
CA THR A 255 8.92 6.01 -15.16
C THR A 255 10.45 5.98 -15.08
N ASP A 256 11.09 7.07 -15.49
CA ASP A 256 12.53 7.26 -15.35
C ASP A 256 12.88 7.78 -13.96
N LEU A 257 13.54 6.94 -13.16
CA LEU A 257 13.97 7.28 -11.80
C LEU A 257 15.09 8.34 -11.78
N THR A 258 15.87 8.46 -12.85
CA THR A 258 17.04 9.36 -12.90
C THR A 258 16.66 10.84 -12.96
N ALA A 259 15.38 11.13 -13.28
CA ALA A 259 14.81 12.46 -13.24
C ALA A 259 14.60 13.00 -11.81
N TYR A 260 14.73 12.16 -10.77
CA TYR A 260 14.40 12.50 -9.39
C TYR A 260 15.63 12.47 -8.48
N ASN A 261 15.67 13.38 -7.51
CA ASN A 261 16.79 13.49 -6.56
C ASN A 261 16.71 12.44 -5.44
N VAL A 262 15.48 12.03 -5.12
CA VAL A 262 15.17 11.04 -4.08
C VAL A 262 14.00 10.21 -4.60
N VAL A 263 14.10 8.90 -4.42
CA VAL A 263 13.00 7.96 -4.58
C VAL A 263 12.56 7.54 -3.17
N ASP A 264 11.30 7.73 -2.85
CA ASP A 264 10.63 7.28 -1.63
C ASP A 264 9.75 6.08 -1.99
N PHE A 265 10.24 4.87 -1.71
CA PHE A 265 9.58 3.62 -2.00
C PHE A 265 8.70 3.19 -0.81
N LEU A 266 7.41 3.49 -0.93
CA LEU A 266 6.39 3.21 0.07
C LEU A 266 5.93 1.75 -0.09
N TYR A 267 6.44 0.86 0.76
CA TYR A 267 6.12 -0.57 0.71
C TYR A 267 5.07 -1.01 1.74
N GLY A 268 4.77 -0.15 2.72
CA GLY A 268 3.68 -0.37 3.68
C GLY A 268 3.74 -1.72 4.39
N ALA A 269 2.59 -2.39 4.48
CA ALA A 269 2.47 -3.75 5.02
C ALA A 269 2.39 -4.83 3.92
N ASP A 270 2.95 -4.55 2.73
CA ASP A 270 2.99 -5.52 1.64
C ASP A 270 3.92 -6.72 1.97
N ARG A 271 3.61 -7.87 1.38
CA ARG A 271 4.31 -9.16 1.56
C ARG A 271 4.62 -9.86 0.23
N LYS A 272 4.34 -9.23 -0.92
CA LYS A 272 4.55 -9.83 -2.26
C LYS A 272 6.03 -10.01 -2.63
N GLY A 273 6.93 -9.35 -1.89
CA GLY A 273 8.36 -9.25 -2.21
C GLY A 273 8.60 -8.23 -3.31
N ILE A 274 9.77 -7.57 -3.30
CA ILE A 274 10.13 -6.61 -4.35
C ILE A 274 10.50 -7.39 -5.63
N SER A 275 9.78 -7.15 -6.72
CA SER A 275 9.94 -7.90 -7.98
C SER A 275 11.32 -7.68 -8.61
N PRO A 276 11.83 -8.64 -9.41
CA PRO A 276 13.11 -8.51 -10.09
C PRO A 276 13.28 -7.20 -10.86
N GLU A 277 12.25 -6.76 -11.59
CA GLU A 277 12.30 -5.55 -12.41
C GLU A 277 12.47 -4.29 -11.56
N ILE A 278 11.76 -4.22 -10.42
CA ILE A 278 11.87 -3.11 -9.48
C ILE A 278 13.24 -3.14 -8.80
N ARG A 279 13.72 -4.32 -8.37
CA ARG A 279 15.08 -4.46 -7.80
C ARG A 279 16.14 -3.98 -8.77
N GLU A 280 16.03 -4.33 -10.05
CA GLU A 280 16.97 -3.90 -11.08
C GLU A 280 16.92 -2.38 -11.28
N ALA A 281 15.71 -1.80 -11.38
CA ALA A 281 15.53 -0.36 -11.54
C ALA A 281 16.11 0.44 -10.37
N LEU A 282 15.82 0.03 -9.12
CA LEU A 282 16.35 0.66 -7.92
C LEU A 282 17.87 0.49 -7.81
N THR A 283 18.40 -0.70 -8.15
CA THR A 283 19.85 -0.95 -8.17
C THR A 283 20.55 -0.02 -9.15
N ARG A 284 20.01 0.12 -10.36
CA ARG A 284 20.55 1.02 -11.40
C ARG A 284 20.55 2.48 -10.94
N TYR A 285 19.42 2.92 -10.38
CA TYR A 285 19.28 4.27 -9.82
C TYR A 285 20.29 4.55 -8.70
N CYS A 286 20.44 3.63 -7.73
CA CYS A 286 21.45 3.75 -6.68
C CYS A 286 22.89 3.74 -7.24
N ASN A 287 23.21 2.88 -8.20
CA ASN A 287 24.55 2.83 -8.79
C ASN A 287 24.92 4.13 -9.54
N GLN A 288 23.95 4.92 -9.95
CA GLN A 288 24.15 6.25 -10.56
C GLN A 288 24.20 7.39 -9.54
N GLY A 289 24.21 7.08 -8.24
CA GLY A 289 24.28 8.06 -7.15
C GLY A 289 22.92 8.52 -6.62
N GLY A 290 21.83 7.88 -7.03
CA GLY A 290 20.47 8.20 -6.57
C GLY A 290 20.24 7.91 -5.09
N ASN A 291 19.41 8.73 -4.43
CA ASN A 291 19.06 8.55 -3.02
C ASN A 291 17.73 7.78 -2.87
N LEU A 292 17.70 6.76 -2.02
CA LEU A 292 16.54 5.88 -1.85
C LEU A 292 16.09 5.82 -0.39
N LEU A 293 14.84 6.21 -0.13
CA LEU A 293 14.09 5.87 1.08
C LEU A 293 13.24 4.63 0.77
N ILE A 294 13.21 3.66 1.68
CA ILE A 294 12.25 2.55 1.64
C ILE A 294 11.69 2.32 3.03
N SER A 295 10.37 2.19 3.15
CA SER A 295 9.70 1.93 4.43
C SER A 295 8.65 0.84 4.29
N GLY A 296 8.74 -0.19 5.15
CA GLY A 296 7.74 -1.25 5.18
C GLY A 296 7.91 -2.23 6.33
N ALA A 297 6.81 -2.83 6.75
CA ALA A 297 6.75 -3.75 7.89
C ALA A 297 7.45 -5.08 7.62
N TYR A 298 7.30 -5.63 6.42
CA TYR A 298 7.75 -6.99 6.10
C TYR A 298 9.01 -7.04 5.25
N LEU A 299 9.83 -5.97 5.30
CA LEU A 299 11.08 -5.93 4.57
C LEU A 299 12.02 -7.06 4.96
N SER A 300 11.96 -7.62 6.17
CA SER A 300 12.78 -8.76 6.63
C SER A 300 11.97 -10.03 6.86
N ASP A 301 10.95 -10.32 6.04
CA ASP A 301 10.15 -11.54 6.24
C ASP A 301 10.87 -12.82 5.82
N GLY A 302 11.97 -12.72 5.05
CA GLY A 302 12.77 -13.80 4.47
C GLY A 302 12.03 -14.71 3.47
N LYS A 303 10.75 -14.97 3.70
CA LYS A 303 9.87 -15.88 2.95
C LYS A 303 9.51 -15.32 1.58
N SER A 304 9.40 -14.00 1.44
CA SER A 304 9.12 -13.35 0.16
C SER A 304 10.36 -13.21 -0.74
N LYS A 305 11.54 -13.65 -0.28
CA LYS A 305 12.82 -13.38 -0.94
C LYS A 305 13.52 -14.62 -1.49
N ASP A 306 13.77 -14.59 -2.78
CA ASP A 306 14.76 -15.42 -3.47
C ASP A 306 16.21 -15.00 -3.14
N ALA A 307 17.19 -15.71 -3.69
CA ALA A 307 18.61 -15.43 -3.49
C ALA A 307 18.99 -14.01 -3.96
N GLU A 308 18.44 -13.57 -5.08
CA GLU A 308 18.65 -12.21 -5.61
C GLU A 308 18.03 -11.13 -4.71
N GLY A 309 16.84 -11.37 -4.16
CA GLY A 309 16.21 -10.46 -3.20
C GLY A 309 17.04 -10.28 -1.94
N LYS A 310 17.64 -11.37 -1.43
CA LYS A 310 18.59 -11.30 -0.31
C LYS A 310 19.84 -10.50 -0.69
N ALA A 311 20.40 -10.73 -1.88
CA ALA A 311 21.54 -9.98 -2.40
C ALA A 311 21.21 -8.49 -2.58
N PHE A 312 20.01 -8.13 -3.04
CA PHE A 312 19.54 -6.75 -3.15
C PHE A 312 19.51 -6.07 -1.78
N CYS A 313 18.98 -6.74 -0.76
CA CYS A 313 18.94 -6.20 0.62
C CYS A 313 20.35 -5.91 1.15
N GLN A 314 21.29 -6.85 0.96
CA GLN A 314 22.65 -6.73 1.49
C GLN A 314 23.50 -5.74 0.67
N ASN A 315 23.44 -5.83 -0.65
CA ASN A 315 24.36 -5.10 -1.54
C ASN A 315 23.87 -3.71 -1.90
N VAL A 316 22.55 -3.50 -1.95
CA VAL A 316 21.92 -2.22 -2.33
C VAL A 316 21.35 -1.51 -1.11
N LEU A 317 20.44 -2.16 -0.39
CA LEU A 317 19.80 -1.54 0.79
C LEU A 317 20.70 -1.53 2.03
N LYS A 318 21.82 -2.26 2.00
CA LYS A 318 22.84 -2.34 3.05
C LYS A 318 22.32 -2.85 4.38
N TYR A 319 21.44 -3.85 4.36
CA TYR A 319 21.05 -4.58 5.56
C TYR A 319 21.02 -6.10 5.37
N ALA A 320 21.24 -6.82 6.47
CA ALA A 320 20.99 -8.25 6.56
C ALA A 320 19.60 -8.50 7.17
N ASP A 321 18.86 -9.38 6.54
CA ASP A 321 17.57 -9.89 7.02
C ASP A 321 17.78 -10.73 8.28
N GLN A 322 17.04 -10.43 9.35
CA GLN A 322 17.07 -11.15 10.62
C GLN A 322 15.67 -11.61 11.06
N GLY A 323 14.72 -11.70 10.11
CA GLY A 323 13.35 -12.07 10.40
C GLY A 323 12.50 -10.92 10.94
N LEU A 324 11.32 -11.31 11.45
CA LEU A 324 10.30 -10.41 11.96
C LEU A 324 10.26 -10.42 13.49
N THR A 325 9.73 -9.34 14.08
CA THR A 325 9.38 -9.28 15.49
C THR A 325 8.36 -10.37 15.85
N ALA A 326 8.34 -10.76 17.12
CA ALA A 326 7.20 -11.51 17.63
C ALA A 326 5.92 -10.67 17.44
N PRO A 327 4.79 -11.30 17.11
CA PRO A 327 3.49 -10.63 17.00
C PRO A 327 3.17 -9.81 18.25
N LEU A 328 2.67 -8.58 18.05
CA LEU A 328 2.27 -7.65 19.11
C LEU A 328 3.39 -7.25 20.09
N SER A 329 4.65 -7.54 19.74
CA SER A 329 5.82 -7.10 20.49
C SER A 329 6.40 -5.80 19.93
N CYS A 330 7.44 -5.28 20.58
CA CYS A 330 8.22 -4.15 20.06
C CYS A 330 7.33 -2.96 19.69
N GLU A 331 6.36 -2.63 20.53
CA GLU A 331 5.32 -1.63 20.23
C GLU A 331 5.92 -0.26 19.93
N GLU A 332 7.06 0.03 20.54
CA GLU A 332 7.65 1.35 20.54
C GLU A 332 8.98 1.39 19.78
N VAL A 333 9.09 2.41 18.94
CA VAL A 333 10.25 2.71 18.11
C VAL A 333 10.89 3.99 18.61
N SER A 334 12.22 4.01 18.70
CA SER A 334 12.99 5.18 19.12
C SER A 334 14.15 5.43 18.17
N GLY A 335 14.36 6.68 17.78
CA GLY A 335 15.45 7.09 16.88
C GLY A 335 15.28 8.52 16.43
N LEU A 336 16.36 9.16 15.97
CA LEU A 336 16.34 10.56 15.50
C LEU A 336 15.71 11.56 16.49
N ASN A 337 15.82 11.33 17.80
CA ASN A 337 15.19 12.10 18.87
C ASN A 337 13.65 12.10 18.86
N VAL A 338 13.01 11.07 18.29
CA VAL A 338 11.57 10.82 18.42
C VAL A 338 11.31 9.42 18.96
N ARG A 339 10.15 9.24 19.59
CA ARG A 339 9.72 7.98 20.17
C ARG A 339 8.21 7.85 20.01
N PHE A 340 7.75 6.78 19.35
CA PHE A 340 6.35 6.57 19.03
C PHE A 340 5.97 5.10 19.07
N ARG A 341 4.67 4.81 19.10
CA ARG A 341 4.13 3.45 19.13
C ARG A 341 3.45 3.09 17.82
N LEU A 342 3.78 1.93 17.27
CA LEU A 342 3.16 1.42 16.05
C LEU A 342 1.78 0.80 16.38
N PRO A 343 0.80 0.90 15.47
CA PRO A 343 -0.52 0.31 15.65
C PRO A 343 -0.44 -1.22 15.50
N ARG A 344 -0.07 -1.94 16.56
CA ARG A 344 0.13 -3.40 16.50
C ARG A 344 -1.17 -4.20 16.33
N ARG A 345 -2.30 -3.65 16.76
CA ARG A 345 -3.61 -4.33 16.77
C ARG A 345 -4.59 -3.73 15.77
N ALA A 346 -5.54 -4.55 15.33
CA ALA A 346 -6.70 -4.11 14.55
C ALA A 346 -7.43 -2.98 15.29
N ASN A 347 -7.74 -1.91 14.57
CA ASN A 347 -8.34 -0.68 15.09
C ASN A 347 -9.07 0.06 13.95
N GLU A 348 -9.75 1.17 14.28
CA GLU A 348 -10.60 1.90 13.33
C GLU A 348 -9.89 3.03 12.59
N THR A 349 -8.64 3.35 12.94
CA THR A 349 -7.95 4.55 12.45
C THR A 349 -6.89 4.24 11.41
N THR A 350 -6.11 3.17 11.57
CA THR A 350 -5.06 2.75 10.63
C THR A 350 -5.01 1.24 10.51
N TYR A 351 -4.52 0.73 9.37
CA TYR A 351 -4.22 -0.69 9.25
C TYR A 351 -3.22 -1.13 10.33
N ALA A 352 -3.37 -2.36 10.79
CA ALA A 352 -2.52 -2.92 11.84
C ALA A 352 -1.15 -3.35 11.29
N VAL A 353 -0.12 -3.21 12.11
CA VAL A 353 1.24 -3.69 11.85
C VAL A 353 1.66 -4.66 12.97
N PRO A 354 1.13 -5.90 13.00
CA PRO A 354 1.37 -6.82 14.12
C PRO A 354 2.83 -7.22 14.29
N GLN A 355 3.59 -7.21 13.20
CA GLN A 355 4.99 -7.57 13.14
C GLN A 355 5.76 -6.59 12.27
N SER A 356 7.06 -6.47 12.53
CA SER A 356 7.96 -5.62 11.74
C SER A 356 9.32 -6.28 11.53
N GLY A 357 10.03 -5.90 10.48
CA GLY A 357 11.32 -6.48 10.11
C GLY A 357 12.45 -5.95 10.97
N TYR A 358 13.32 -6.87 11.40
CA TYR A 358 14.61 -6.52 11.99
C TYR A 358 15.63 -6.22 10.90
N LEU A 359 16.32 -5.10 11.04
CA LEU A 359 17.32 -4.65 10.08
C LEU A 359 18.68 -4.65 10.77
N TYR A 360 19.60 -5.49 10.29
CA TYR A 360 20.97 -5.49 10.78
C TYR A 360 21.92 -4.78 9.79
N PRO A 361 22.72 -3.79 10.22
CA PRO A 361 23.62 -3.04 9.34
C PRO A 361 24.66 -3.92 8.63
N THR A 362 24.92 -3.61 7.35
CA THR A 362 25.95 -4.25 6.52
C THR A 362 26.63 -3.20 5.65
N GLY A 363 27.83 -3.50 5.13
CA GLY A 363 28.46 -2.65 4.12
C GLY A 363 28.71 -1.19 4.56
N GLY A 364 28.93 -0.94 5.85
CA GLY A 364 29.17 0.40 6.40
C GLY A 364 27.93 1.23 6.69
N SER A 365 26.72 0.64 6.62
CA SER A 365 25.51 1.28 7.13
C SER A 365 25.46 1.31 8.66
N PHE A 366 24.59 2.15 9.22
CA PHE A 366 24.43 2.30 10.67
C PHE A 366 22.94 2.37 11.05
N SER A 367 22.63 1.96 12.28
CA SER A 367 21.26 1.98 12.81
C SER A 367 20.79 3.40 13.09
N THR A 368 19.57 3.73 12.67
CA THR A 368 18.93 5.04 12.88
C THR A 368 17.73 4.98 13.83
N PHE A 369 17.09 3.81 13.91
CA PHE A 369 15.98 3.53 14.80
C PHE A 369 16.17 2.16 15.46
N VAL A 370 15.64 2.01 16.66
CA VAL A 370 15.56 0.74 17.38
C VAL A 370 14.14 0.47 17.86
N TYR A 371 13.76 -0.81 17.86
CA TYR A 371 12.64 -1.28 18.67
C TYR A 371 13.09 -1.34 20.13
N THR A 372 12.44 -0.56 21.00
CA THR A 372 12.92 -0.36 22.38
C THR A 372 12.87 -1.65 23.21
N SER A 373 11.87 -2.49 22.96
CA SER A 373 11.82 -3.85 23.48
C SER A 373 12.83 -4.74 22.73
N GLY A 374 13.94 -5.09 23.38
CA GLY A 374 14.95 -5.99 22.81
C GLY A 374 16.09 -5.31 22.03
N ASN A 375 16.05 -3.97 21.89
CA ASN A 375 17.12 -3.17 21.28
C ASN A 375 17.51 -3.63 19.86
N TYR A 376 16.52 -4.02 19.07
CA TYR A 376 16.71 -4.49 17.70
C TYR A 376 16.67 -3.32 16.71
N GLY A 377 17.45 -3.40 15.61
CA GLY A 377 17.45 -2.38 14.57
C GLY A 377 16.11 -2.28 13.84
N ALA A 378 15.49 -1.10 13.90
CA ALA A 378 14.22 -0.76 13.26
C ALA A 378 14.40 0.16 12.03
N GLY A 379 15.58 0.75 11.87
CA GLY A 379 15.91 1.60 10.74
C GLY A 379 17.42 1.68 10.52
N ILE A 380 17.83 1.82 9.27
CA ILE A 380 19.23 1.87 8.85
C ILE A 380 19.43 3.01 7.86
N ALA A 381 20.59 3.65 7.95
CA ALA A 381 21.07 4.58 6.93
C ALA A 381 22.44 4.16 6.40
N TYR A 382 22.64 4.35 5.10
CA TYR A 382 23.92 4.11 4.43
C TYR A 382 24.35 5.35 3.66
N ARG A 383 25.64 5.66 3.73
CA ARG A 383 26.27 6.74 2.99
C ARG A 383 27.55 6.23 2.32
N GLY A 384 27.52 6.15 0.99
CA GLY A 384 28.68 5.84 0.15
C GLY A 384 28.56 6.54 -1.19
N ASN A 385 28.72 5.80 -2.29
CA ASN A 385 28.53 6.31 -3.66
C ASN A 385 27.08 6.75 -3.94
N TYR A 386 26.15 6.20 -3.16
CA TYR A 386 24.75 6.61 -3.06
C TYR A 386 24.33 6.57 -1.59
N ARG A 387 23.08 6.94 -1.31
CA ARG A 387 22.54 6.91 0.04
C ARG A 387 21.23 6.16 0.09
N THR A 388 21.07 5.37 1.14
CA THR A 388 19.81 4.70 1.44
C THR A 388 19.37 4.99 2.85
N PHE A 389 18.06 5.05 3.05
CA PHE A 389 17.42 5.07 4.35
C PHE A 389 16.33 4.01 4.33
N VAL A 390 16.45 2.99 5.19
CA VAL A 390 15.58 1.82 5.23
C VAL A 390 14.86 1.83 6.56
N LEU A 391 13.53 1.82 6.56
CA LEU A 391 12.70 1.69 7.76
C LEU A 391 12.04 0.31 7.76
N GLY A 392 12.28 -0.46 8.83
CA GLY A 392 11.69 -1.79 9.04
C GLY A 392 10.23 -1.74 9.49
N PHE A 393 9.62 -0.56 9.43
CA PHE A 393 8.22 -0.27 9.70
C PHE A 393 7.70 0.72 8.63
N PRO A 394 6.38 0.74 8.38
CA PRO A 394 5.79 1.71 7.45
C PRO A 394 5.86 3.13 8.00
N PHE A 395 6.30 4.09 7.19
CA PHE A 395 6.42 5.49 7.62
C PHE A 395 5.03 6.10 7.89
N GLU A 396 4.03 5.72 7.10
CA GLU A 396 2.65 6.12 7.25
C GLU A 396 2.00 5.64 8.57
N SER A 397 2.58 4.62 9.21
CA SER A 397 2.10 4.08 10.49
C SER A 397 2.68 4.78 11.72
N ILE A 398 3.55 5.78 11.54
CA ILE A 398 3.92 6.71 12.62
C ILE A 398 2.65 7.52 12.98
N PRO A 399 2.13 7.49 14.22
CA PRO A 399 0.81 8.05 14.51
C PRO A 399 0.70 9.57 14.35
N GLU A 400 1.68 10.32 14.85
CA GLU A 400 1.58 11.78 14.92
C GLU A 400 2.19 12.47 13.70
N GLU A 401 1.49 13.49 13.18
CA GLU A 401 1.99 14.26 12.03
C GLU A 401 3.29 14.99 12.33
N GLY A 402 3.45 15.51 13.56
CA GLY A 402 4.69 16.17 13.98
C GLY A 402 5.90 15.24 13.92
N GLU A 403 5.73 13.98 14.33
CA GLU A 403 6.77 12.95 14.29
C GLU A 403 7.12 12.58 12.86
N ARG A 404 6.11 12.34 12.00
CA ARG A 404 6.31 12.11 10.56
C ARG A 404 7.11 13.24 9.92
N ASN A 405 6.72 14.50 10.19
CA ASN A 405 7.40 15.68 9.65
C ASN A 405 8.87 15.75 10.11
N HIS A 406 9.13 15.47 11.39
CA HIS A 406 10.48 15.47 11.94
C HIS A 406 11.36 14.37 11.33
N VAL A 407 10.84 13.15 11.23
CA VAL A 407 11.54 11.99 10.63
C VAL A 407 11.84 12.26 9.16
N MET A 408 10.86 12.69 8.35
CA MET A 408 11.06 12.98 6.94
C MET A 408 12.08 14.11 6.72
N LYS A 409 12.03 15.16 7.54
CA LYS A 409 13.02 16.24 7.51
C LYS A 409 14.43 15.75 7.80
N ALA A 410 14.60 14.83 8.74
CA ALA A 410 15.90 14.24 9.06
C ALA A 410 16.41 13.35 7.91
N ILE A 411 15.54 12.55 7.30
CA ILE A 411 15.87 11.70 6.14
C ILE A 411 16.31 12.55 4.93
N LEU A 412 15.53 13.55 4.54
CA LEU A 412 15.89 14.44 3.43
C LEU A 412 17.16 15.23 3.74
N GLY A 413 17.37 15.64 5.00
CA GLY A 413 18.62 16.27 5.44
C GLY A 413 19.84 15.34 5.35
N PHE A 414 19.66 14.04 5.56
CA PHE A 414 20.69 13.02 5.37
C PHE A 414 21.04 12.83 3.89
N PHE A 415 20.09 12.96 2.97
CA PHE A 415 20.35 12.90 1.53
C PHE A 415 21.02 14.16 0.95
N GLU A 416 20.96 15.30 1.65
CA GLU A 416 21.67 16.52 1.25
C GLU A 416 23.17 16.52 1.62
N LYS A 417 23.52 15.95 2.78
CA LYS A 417 24.85 16.08 3.41
C LYS A 417 25.74 14.89 3.22
#